data_AF-A0A7C3SXV7-F1
#
_entry.id   AF-A0A7C3SXV7-F1
#
_cell.length_a   1.000
_cell.length_b   1.000
_cell.length_c   1.000
_cell.angle_alpha   90.00
_cell.angle_beta   90.00
_cell.angle_gamma   90.00
#
_symmetry.space_group_name_H-M   'P 1'
#
loop_
_entity.id
_entity.type
_entity.pdbx_description
1 polymer ?
#
loop_
_entity_poly.entity_id
_entity_poly.type
_entity_poly.pdbx_seq_one_letter_code
_entity_poly.pdbx_strand_id
1 'polypeptide(L)'
;MTHLTDEQISELLDGFCVLNQKQQEHLQHCPECKKKLEEWQSISICVQNLPVQSVPDELTSRINYKINSIQKDFRRSYFPSIQWNYKFLASSIAVILLIIFGITVIYNNYDSEKTLDKGNSQPVSDIGPIASNNNGTVDNPSITEQISMEDNILNSISEQYINLEPFEEELHDITISELLLSLAEETEEYNISDVSL
;
A
#
# COMPACT_ATOMS: atom_id res chain seq x y z
N MET A 1 -28.59 -33.61 -18.35
CA MET A 1 -27.41 -32.70 -18.25
C MET A 1 -27.95 -31.34 -17.87
N THR A 2 -27.29 -30.63 -16.97
CA THR A 2 -27.71 -29.30 -16.50
C THR A 2 -27.25 -28.24 -17.51
N HIS A 3 -28.19 -27.41 -17.98
CA HIS A 3 -27.87 -26.26 -18.83
C HIS A 3 -27.19 -25.15 -18.02
N LEU A 4 -26.50 -24.24 -18.71
CA LEU A 4 -26.03 -23.01 -18.07
C LEU A 4 -27.22 -22.13 -17.69
N THR A 5 -27.12 -21.45 -16.55
CA THR A 5 -28.12 -20.48 -16.12
C THR A 5 -27.99 -19.19 -16.92
N ASP A 6 -29.06 -18.41 -16.94
CA ASP A 6 -29.12 -17.10 -17.62
C ASP A 6 -28.09 -16.14 -17.04
N GLU A 7 -27.94 -16.15 -15.71
CA GLU A 7 -26.93 -15.39 -14.98
C GLU A 7 -25.52 -15.74 -15.46
N GLN A 8 -25.18 -17.02 -15.56
CA GLN A 8 -23.86 -17.47 -16.03
C GLN A 8 -23.58 -17.04 -17.47
N ILE A 9 -24.60 -17.03 -18.33
CA ILE A 9 -24.46 -16.58 -19.72
C ILE A 9 -24.28 -15.06 -19.79
N SER A 10 -25.01 -14.30 -18.97
CA SER A 10 -24.87 -12.85 -18.86
C SER A 10 -23.48 -12.45 -18.34
N GLU A 11 -23.06 -13.02 -17.21
CA GLU A 11 -21.75 -12.74 -16.61
C GLU A 11 -20.60 -13.14 -17.53
N LEU A 12 -20.76 -14.21 -18.31
CA LEU A 12 -19.78 -14.61 -19.32
C LEU A 12 -19.64 -13.55 -20.43
N LEU A 13 -20.76 -12.97 -20.88
CA LEU A 13 -20.76 -11.94 -21.92
C LEU A 13 -20.14 -10.62 -21.43
N ASP A 14 -20.37 -10.28 -20.17
CA ASP A 14 -19.81 -9.08 -19.54
C ASP A 14 -18.34 -9.26 -19.10
N GLY A 15 -17.83 -10.50 -19.14
CA GLY A 15 -16.45 -10.83 -18.76
C GLY A 15 -16.23 -11.01 -17.25
N PHE A 16 -17.30 -11.09 -16.47
CA PHE A 16 -17.24 -11.28 -15.01
C PHE A 16 -17.11 -12.74 -14.58
N CYS A 17 -17.43 -13.69 -15.47
CA CYS A 17 -17.37 -15.11 -15.16
C CYS A 17 -16.48 -15.89 -16.15
N VAL A 18 -15.64 -16.78 -15.60
CA VAL A 18 -14.86 -17.74 -16.37
C VAL A 18 -15.48 -19.13 -16.17
N LEU A 19 -16.00 -19.71 -17.25
CA LEU A 19 -16.58 -21.05 -17.21
C LEU A 19 -15.51 -22.12 -16.90
N ASN A 20 -15.88 -23.11 -16.08
CA ASN A 20 -15.05 -24.29 -15.89
C ASN A 20 -15.00 -25.14 -17.17
N GLN A 21 -13.98 -25.98 -17.31
CA GLN A 21 -13.77 -26.82 -18.51
C GLN A 21 -15.02 -27.60 -18.93
N LYS A 22 -15.74 -28.22 -17.99
CA LYS A 22 -16.98 -28.97 -18.28
C LYS A 22 -18.12 -28.09 -18.80
N GLN A 23 -18.23 -26.86 -18.30
CA GLN A 23 -19.25 -25.90 -18.74
C GLN A 23 -18.90 -25.34 -20.11
N GLN A 24 -17.60 -25.12 -20.38
CA GLN A 24 -17.12 -24.70 -21.69
C GLN A 24 -17.35 -25.79 -22.75
N GLU A 25 -17.03 -27.04 -22.42
CA GLU A 25 -17.35 -28.20 -23.27
C GLU A 25 -18.86 -28.31 -23.49
N HIS A 26 -19.68 -28.13 -22.45
CA HIS A 26 -21.13 -28.11 -22.59
C HIS A 26 -21.61 -26.99 -23.52
N LEU A 27 -21.11 -25.77 -23.36
CA LEU A 27 -21.47 -24.62 -24.20
C LEU A 27 -21.12 -24.85 -25.67
N GLN A 28 -20.01 -25.55 -25.95
CA GLN A 28 -19.62 -25.89 -27.32
C GLN A 28 -20.53 -26.93 -27.98
N HIS A 29 -21.09 -27.86 -27.20
CA HIS A 29 -21.87 -28.99 -27.72
C HIS A 29 -23.39 -28.84 -27.53
N CYS A 30 -23.85 -27.97 -26.63
CA CYS A 30 -25.26 -27.75 -26.34
C CYS A 30 -25.83 -26.66 -27.26
N PRO A 31 -26.72 -27.01 -28.21
CA PRO A 31 -27.25 -26.04 -29.16
C PRO A 31 -28.13 -24.97 -28.48
N GLU A 32 -28.80 -25.31 -27.38
CA GLU A 32 -29.65 -24.37 -26.65
C GLU A 32 -28.84 -23.28 -25.95
N CYS A 33 -27.80 -23.66 -25.20
CA CYS A 33 -26.92 -22.70 -24.54
C CYS A 33 -26.17 -21.82 -25.56
N LYS A 34 -25.75 -22.41 -26.69
CA LYS A 34 -25.11 -21.66 -27.76
C LYS A 34 -26.04 -20.64 -28.40
N LYS A 35 -27.26 -21.05 -28.76
CA LYS A 35 -28.28 -20.15 -29.32
C LYS A 35 -28.58 -18.99 -28.38
N LYS A 36 -28.70 -19.28 -27.08
CA LYS A 36 -28.93 -18.27 -26.06
C LYS A 36 -27.79 -17.27 -25.96
N LEU A 37 -26.54 -17.75 -25.94
CA LEU A 37 -25.37 -16.88 -25.96
C LEU A 37 -25.36 -15.98 -27.20
N GLU A 38 -25.64 -16.53 -28.39
CA GLU A 38 -25.71 -15.78 -29.64
C GLU A 38 -26.82 -14.71 -29.62
N GLU A 39 -28.00 -15.04 -29.08
CA GLU A 39 -29.10 -14.09 -28.93
C GLU A 39 -28.70 -12.91 -28.03
N TRP A 40 -28.12 -13.18 -26.87
CA TRP A 40 -27.68 -12.13 -25.94
C TRP A 40 -26.53 -11.31 -26.50
N GLN A 41 -25.59 -11.94 -27.20
CA GLN A 41 -24.52 -11.24 -27.90
C GLN A 41 -25.07 -10.31 -28.98
N SER A 42 -26.09 -10.74 -29.73
CA SER A 42 -26.75 -9.91 -30.75
C SER A 42 -27.43 -8.69 -30.15
N ILE A 43 -28.05 -8.84 -28.98
CA ILE A 43 -28.67 -7.72 -28.23
C ILE A 43 -27.58 -6.75 -27.77
N SER A 44 -26.49 -7.26 -27.18
CA SER A 44 -25.36 -6.45 -26.73
C SER A 44 -24.77 -5.61 -27.87
N ILE A 45 -24.56 -6.23 -29.05
CA ILE A 45 -24.11 -5.52 -30.26
C ILE A 45 -25.11 -4.45 -30.69
N CYS A 46 -26.42 -4.74 -30.67
CA CYS A 46 -27.43 -3.73 -31.01
C CYS A 46 -27.39 -2.52 -30.07
N VAL A 47 -27.23 -2.75 -28.77
CA VAL A 47 -27.15 -1.70 -27.75
C VAL A 47 -25.88 -0.88 -27.92
N GLN A 48 -24.73 -1.52 -28.16
CA GLN A 48 -23.45 -0.84 -28.37
C GLN A 48 -23.42 0.01 -29.64
N ASN A 49 -24.21 -0.35 -30.65
CA ASN A 49 -24.33 0.41 -31.91
C ASN A 49 -25.39 1.51 -31.88
N LEU A 50 -26.01 1.78 -30.71
CA LEU A 50 -26.90 2.92 -30.58
C LEU A 50 -26.14 4.23 -30.82
N PRO A 51 -26.78 5.23 -31.43
CA PRO A 51 -26.15 6.51 -31.68
C PRO A 51 -25.72 7.13 -30.34
N VAL A 52 -24.43 7.41 -30.23
CA VAL A 52 -23.88 8.08 -29.05
C VAL A 52 -24.48 9.48 -28.97
N GLN A 53 -25.30 9.71 -27.95
CA GLN A 53 -25.82 11.04 -27.69
C GLN A 53 -24.72 11.91 -27.07
N SER A 54 -24.58 13.14 -27.55
CA SER A 54 -23.64 14.09 -26.98
C SER A 54 -24.03 14.42 -25.54
N VAL A 55 -23.09 14.22 -24.61
CA VAL A 55 -23.25 14.64 -23.22
C VAL A 55 -23.21 16.17 -23.16
N PRO A 56 -24.12 16.84 -22.40
CA PRO A 56 -24.05 18.29 -22.21
C PRO A 56 -22.71 18.71 -21.60
N ASP A 57 -22.07 19.74 -22.16
CA ASP A 57 -20.77 20.25 -21.71
C ASP A 57 -20.74 20.60 -20.21
N GLU A 58 -21.88 21.06 -19.68
CA GLU A 58 -22.04 21.36 -18.27
C GLU A 58 -21.86 20.12 -17.39
N LEU A 59 -22.38 18.95 -17.80
CA LEU A 59 -22.26 17.72 -17.04
C LEU A 59 -20.80 17.25 -17.01
N THR A 60 -20.13 17.25 -18.17
CA THR A 60 -18.71 16.94 -18.29
C THR A 60 -17.86 17.87 -17.42
N SER A 61 -18.16 19.16 -17.42
CA SER A 61 -17.47 20.16 -16.61
C SER A 61 -17.67 19.93 -15.11
N ARG A 62 -18.89 19.60 -14.68
CA ARG A 62 -19.19 19.27 -13.27
C ARG A 62 -18.48 18.00 -12.80
N ILE A 63 -18.44 16.95 -13.63
CA ILE A 63 -17.72 15.71 -13.33
C ILE A 63 -16.22 15.99 -13.20
N ASN A 64 -15.64 16.69 -14.19
CA ASN A 64 -14.23 17.07 -14.16
C ASN A 64 -13.89 17.93 -12.93
N TYR A 65 -14.77 18.85 -12.54
CA TYR A 65 -14.57 19.65 -11.34
C TYR A 65 -14.52 18.77 -10.09
N LYS A 66 -15.46 17.83 -9.92
CA LYS A 66 -15.51 16.91 -8.77
C LYS A 66 -14.28 16.00 -8.70
N ILE A 67 -13.85 15.44 -9.83
CA ILE A 67 -12.63 14.60 -9.88
C ILE A 67 -11.41 15.42 -9.45
N ASN A 68 -11.28 16.64 -9.99
CA ASN A 68 -10.15 17.51 -9.69
C ASN A 68 -10.17 18.09 -8.27
N SER A 69 -11.35 18.32 -7.66
CA SER A 69 -11.44 18.79 -6.29
C SER A 69 -10.94 17.73 -5.32
N ILE A 70 -11.34 16.47 -5.52
CA ILE A 70 -10.87 15.33 -4.72
C ILE A 70 -9.33 15.22 -4.81
N GLN A 71 -8.77 15.31 -6.03
CA GLN A 71 -7.31 15.21 -6.21
C GLN A 71 -6.54 16.37 -5.55
N LYS A 72 -7.12 17.57 -5.50
CA LYS A 72 -6.51 18.74 -4.84
C LYS A 72 -6.48 18.59 -3.32
N ASP A 73 -7.52 18.01 -2.74
CA ASP A 73 -7.60 17.77 -1.30
C ASP A 73 -6.56 16.73 -0.85
N PHE A 74 -6.34 15.67 -1.64
CA PHE A 74 -5.26 14.71 -1.39
C PHE A 74 -3.87 15.33 -1.48
N ARG A 75 -3.61 16.21 -2.44
CA ARG A 75 -2.29 16.85 -2.60
C ARG A 75 -1.97 17.87 -1.49
N ARG A 76 -2.98 18.42 -0.81
CA ARG A 76 -2.79 19.45 0.22
C ARG A 76 -2.52 18.88 1.62
N SER A 77 -2.69 17.57 1.83
CA SER A 77 -2.64 16.93 3.16
C SER A 77 -1.34 16.16 3.46
N TYR A 78 -0.24 16.39 2.72
CA TYR A 78 1.05 15.67 2.92
C TYR A 78 2.16 16.46 3.60
N PHE A 79 1.86 17.62 4.18
CA PHE A 79 2.77 18.20 5.17
C PHE A 79 2.17 17.93 6.55
N PRO A 80 2.52 16.81 7.21
CA PRO A 80 2.29 16.74 8.64
C PRO A 80 2.98 17.97 9.22
N SER A 81 2.22 18.83 9.89
CA SER A 81 2.77 19.91 10.68
C SER A 81 3.55 19.27 11.82
N ILE A 82 4.77 18.83 11.53
CA ILE A 82 5.69 18.25 12.49
C ILE A 82 6.04 19.41 13.42
N GLN A 83 5.31 19.47 14.53
CA GLN A 83 5.63 20.35 15.64
C GLN A 83 6.90 19.78 16.27
N TRP A 84 8.05 20.23 15.79
CA TRP A 84 9.35 19.83 16.33
C TRP A 84 9.41 20.19 17.81
N ASN A 85 9.38 19.16 18.67
CA ASN A 85 9.53 19.33 20.11
C ASN A 85 10.99 19.71 20.42
N TYR A 86 11.27 21.01 20.39
CA TYR A 86 12.60 21.61 20.65
C TYR A 86 13.25 21.16 21.97
N LYS A 87 12.43 20.69 22.93
CA LYS A 87 12.89 20.12 24.21
C LYS A 87 13.77 18.88 24.05
N PHE A 88 13.44 17.99 23.10
CA PHE A 88 14.25 16.79 22.85
C PHE A 88 15.52 17.11 22.07
N LEU A 89 15.44 18.06 21.13
CA LEU A 89 16.61 18.52 20.35
C LEU A 89 17.66 19.18 21.25
N ALA A 90 17.24 20.05 22.17
CA ALA A 90 18.14 20.73 23.10
C ALA A 90 18.82 19.75 24.08
N SER A 91 18.09 18.73 24.54
CA SER A 91 18.65 17.70 25.43
C SER A 91 19.76 16.89 24.73
N SER A 92 19.54 16.47 23.48
CA SER A 92 20.53 15.72 22.70
C SER A 92 21.82 16.52 22.48
N ILE A 93 21.70 17.81 22.16
CA ILE A 93 22.86 18.69 21.95
C ILE A 93 23.67 18.85 23.25
N ALA A 94 23.00 19.01 24.40
CA ALA A 94 23.68 19.15 25.69
C ALA A 94 24.50 17.91 26.07
N VAL A 95 23.98 16.71 25.79
CA VAL A 95 24.71 15.44 26.06
C VAL A 95 25.94 15.33 25.17
N ILE A 96 25.83 15.66 23.88
CA ILE A 96 26.97 15.63 22.95
C ILE A 96 28.06 16.60 23.40
N LEU A 97 27.69 17.81 23.84
CA LEU A 97 28.67 18.78 24.35
C LEU A 97 29.36 18.31 25.62
N LEU A 98 28.64 17.64 26.54
CA LEU A 98 29.25 17.05 27.74
C LEU A 98 30.24 15.94 27.41
N ILE A 99 29.94 15.10 26.42
CA ILE A 99 30.86 14.04 25.97
C ILE A 99 32.13 14.66 25.38
N ILE A 100 32.00 15.65 24.49
CA ILE A 100 33.16 16.33 23.89
C ILE A 100 34.00 17.00 24.99
N PHE A 101 33.38 17.73 25.89
CA PHE A 101 34.07 18.41 26.99
C PHE A 101 34.77 17.42 27.93
N GLY A 102 34.11 16.31 28.28
CA GLY A 102 34.69 15.24 29.09
C GLY A 102 35.92 14.61 28.44
N ILE A 103 35.86 14.31 27.14
CA ILE A 103 37.01 13.78 26.39
C ILE A 103 38.17 14.78 26.39
N THR A 104 37.90 16.07 26.17
CA THR A 104 38.95 17.12 26.19
C THR A 104 39.63 17.24 27.55
N VAL A 105 38.87 17.20 28.65
CA VAL A 105 39.43 17.27 30.01
C VAL A 105 40.29 16.06 30.35
N ILE A 106 39.87 14.85 29.95
CA ILE A 106 40.66 13.63 30.16
C ILE A 106 41.96 13.69 29.35
N TYR A 107 41.90 14.11 28.09
CA TYR A 107 43.07 14.20 27.21
C TYR A 107 44.10 15.21 27.72
N ASN A 108 43.65 16.39 28.18
CA ASN A 108 44.55 17.42 28.69
C ASN A 108 45.24 17.02 30.01
N ASN A 109 44.56 16.25 30.87
CA ASN A 109 45.18 15.70 32.07
C ASN A 109 46.16 14.56 31.75
N TYR A 110 45.87 13.71 30.76
CA TYR A 110 46.78 12.64 30.33
C TYR A 110 48.07 13.14 29.68
N ASP A 111 48.04 14.28 28.97
CA ASP A 111 49.22 14.84 28.33
C ASP A 111 50.14 15.56 29.34
N SER A 112 49.57 16.13 30.41
CA SER A 112 50.34 16.74 31.50
C SER A 112 51.21 15.74 32.26
N GLU A 113 50.79 14.47 32.35
CA GLU A 113 51.60 13.39 32.96
C GLU A 113 52.77 12.92 32.09
N LYS A 114 52.70 13.11 30.76
CA LYS A 114 53.76 12.67 29.83
C LYS A 114 54.87 13.72 29.61
N THR A 115 54.70 14.95 30.11
CA THR A 115 55.69 16.01 29.94
C THR A 115 56.76 16.10 31.03
N LEU A 116 56.73 15.24 32.06
CA LEU A 116 57.74 15.23 33.14
C LEU A 116 58.82 14.16 33.01
N ASP A 117 58.77 13.30 31.98
CA ASP A 117 59.79 12.26 31.78
C ASP A 117 60.16 12.12 30.29
N LYS A 118 60.92 13.10 29.78
CA LYS A 118 61.59 12.96 28.49
C LYS A 118 62.93 13.68 28.47
N GLY A 119 63.85 13.17 29.29
CA GLY A 119 65.29 13.37 29.12
C GLY A 119 65.87 12.33 28.16
N ASN A 120 66.45 12.81 27.05
CA ASN A 120 67.52 12.22 26.24
C ASN A 120 67.50 10.71 25.89
N SER A 121 67.37 10.40 24.60
CA SER A 121 68.50 9.86 23.80
C SER A 121 68.14 9.69 22.31
N GLN A 122 69.21 9.65 21.53
CA GLN A 122 69.41 10.02 20.13
C GLN A 122 69.03 8.93 19.08
N PRO A 123 69.11 9.27 17.78
CA PRO A 123 68.59 8.47 16.67
C PRO A 123 69.55 7.37 16.23
N VAL A 124 69.00 6.23 15.82
CA VAL A 124 69.73 5.21 15.07
C VAL A 124 68.96 4.91 13.80
N SER A 125 69.60 5.27 12.69
CA SER A 125 69.30 4.79 11.35
C SER A 125 69.26 3.27 11.34
N ASP A 126 68.27 2.68 10.68
CA ASP A 126 68.52 1.49 9.88
C ASP A 126 67.63 1.44 8.64
N ILE A 127 68.29 1.07 7.56
CA ILE A 127 67.84 1.10 6.18
C ILE A 127 67.32 -0.31 5.83
N GLY A 128 66.03 -0.39 5.48
CA GLY A 128 65.43 -1.38 4.58
C GLY A 128 64.93 -2.71 5.19
N PRO A 129 64.18 -3.54 4.42
CA PRO A 129 63.78 -3.38 3.02
C PRO A 129 62.27 -3.22 2.79
N ILE A 130 61.97 -2.71 1.60
CA ILE A 130 60.66 -2.50 1.00
C ILE A 130 60.04 -3.87 0.67
N ALA A 131 58.94 -4.21 1.35
CA ALA A 131 58.03 -5.27 0.91
C ALA A 131 56.88 -4.63 0.12
N SER A 132 56.96 -4.82 -1.20
CA SER A 132 55.92 -4.55 -2.18
C SER A 132 54.68 -5.39 -1.88
N ASN A 133 53.54 -4.74 -1.61
CA ASN A 133 52.24 -5.41 -1.57
C ASN A 133 51.40 -4.95 -2.76
N ASN A 134 51.30 -5.82 -3.76
CA ASN A 134 50.40 -5.70 -4.89
C ASN A 134 49.00 -6.11 -4.44
N ASN A 135 48.13 -5.14 -4.19
CA ASN A 135 46.69 -5.38 -4.25
C ASN A 135 46.13 -4.63 -5.46
N GLY A 136 46.11 -5.34 -6.59
CA GLY A 136 45.23 -5.03 -7.69
C GLY A 136 43.80 -5.32 -7.26
N THR A 137 42.93 -4.32 -7.32
CA THR A 137 41.49 -4.50 -7.10
C THR A 137 40.73 -3.55 -8.00
N VAL A 138 40.17 -4.17 -9.05
CA VAL A 138 38.88 -3.87 -9.68
C VAL A 138 38.78 -2.64 -10.58
N ASP A 139 39.07 -2.87 -11.86
CA ASP A 139 38.28 -2.28 -12.95
C ASP A 139 37.16 -3.28 -13.32
N ASN A 140 35.90 -2.86 -13.20
CA ASN A 140 34.81 -3.33 -14.06
C ASN A 140 33.54 -2.49 -13.84
N PRO A 141 33.09 -1.72 -14.85
CA PRO A 141 31.69 -1.33 -14.97
C PRO A 141 31.10 -2.00 -16.21
N SER A 142 30.43 -3.13 -16.00
CA SER A 142 29.54 -3.75 -16.98
C SER A 142 28.26 -4.16 -16.29
N ILE A 143 27.33 -3.20 -16.18
CA ILE A 143 25.91 -3.48 -15.97
C ILE A 143 25.16 -2.73 -17.06
N THR A 144 25.05 -3.42 -18.19
CA THR A 144 24.02 -3.20 -19.19
C THR A 144 22.86 -4.14 -18.86
N GLU A 145 21.65 -3.60 -18.98
CA GLU A 145 20.38 -4.32 -19.07
C GLU A 145 19.90 -5.09 -17.83
N GLN A 146 19.15 -4.38 -16.98
CA GLN A 146 17.91 -4.91 -16.40
C GLN A 146 16.96 -3.74 -16.15
N ILE A 147 16.37 -3.27 -17.25
CA ILE A 147 15.15 -2.46 -17.24
C ILE A 147 13.98 -3.43 -17.43
N SER A 148 12.89 -3.14 -16.72
CA SER A 148 11.52 -3.54 -17.08
C SER A 148 11.11 -4.98 -16.78
N MET A 149 10.71 -5.24 -15.52
CA MET A 149 9.61 -6.20 -15.30
C MET A 149 8.80 -6.02 -14.01
N GLU A 150 9.10 -5.05 -13.15
CA GLU A 150 8.38 -4.89 -11.86
C GLU A 150 7.27 -3.83 -11.89
N ASP A 151 7.30 -2.89 -12.84
CA ASP A 151 6.28 -1.84 -12.94
C ASP A 151 4.93 -2.31 -13.52
N ASN A 152 4.86 -3.55 -14.03
CA ASN A 152 3.63 -4.11 -14.63
C ASN A 152 2.75 -4.92 -13.64
N ILE A 153 3.22 -5.18 -12.42
CA ILE A 153 2.44 -5.95 -11.43
C ILE A 153 1.60 -5.01 -10.55
N LEU A 154 2.05 -3.78 -10.32
CA LEU A 154 1.31 -2.80 -9.51
C LEU A 154 0.11 -2.17 -10.24
N ASN A 155 0.12 -2.14 -11.57
CA ASN A 155 -1.02 -1.64 -12.35
C ASN A 155 -2.18 -2.63 -12.47
N SER A 156 -1.95 -3.94 -12.31
CA SER A 156 -3.03 -4.95 -12.45
C SER A 156 -3.81 -5.21 -11.16
N ILE A 157 -3.26 -4.84 -9.99
CA ILE A 157 -3.96 -5.01 -8.70
C ILE A 157 -4.83 -3.78 -8.37
N SER A 158 -4.55 -2.61 -8.97
CA SER A 158 -5.27 -1.37 -8.64
C SER A 158 -6.67 -1.25 -9.27
N GLU A 159 -7.02 -2.07 -10.27
CA GLU A 159 -8.33 -1.97 -10.94
C GLU A 159 -9.42 -2.85 -10.32
N GLN A 160 -9.08 -3.73 -9.36
CA GLN A 160 -10.06 -4.66 -8.77
C GLN A 160 -10.76 -4.16 -7.50
N TYR A 161 -10.52 -2.91 -7.06
CA TYR A 161 -11.06 -2.37 -5.79
C TYR A 161 -11.85 -1.06 -5.89
N ILE A 162 -12.14 -0.54 -7.09
CA ILE A 162 -12.75 0.82 -7.22
C ILE A 162 -14.27 0.80 -7.49
N ASN A 163 -14.90 -0.36 -7.73
CA ASN A 163 -16.36 -0.46 -7.91
C ASN A 163 -17.06 -1.19 -6.77
N LEU A 164 -16.88 -0.71 -5.54
CA LEU A 164 -18.00 -0.77 -4.58
C LEU A 164 -18.73 0.56 -4.68
N GLU A 165 -19.85 0.53 -5.37
CA GLU A 165 -20.91 1.51 -5.24
C GLU A 165 -21.16 1.71 -3.73
N PRO A 166 -21.15 2.95 -3.21
CA PRO A 166 -21.54 3.15 -1.83
C PRO A 166 -23.02 2.76 -1.76
N PHE A 167 -23.30 1.63 -1.12
CA PHE A 167 -24.63 1.34 -0.61
C PHE A 167 -25.06 2.58 0.18
N GLU A 168 -26.07 3.30 -0.31
CA GLU A 168 -26.87 4.20 0.51
C GLU A 168 -27.64 3.33 1.50
N GLU A 169 -26.94 2.76 2.48
CA GLU A 169 -27.58 2.36 3.71
C GLU A 169 -27.97 3.68 4.38
N GLU A 170 -29.29 3.92 4.39
CA GLU A 170 -29.94 4.87 5.26
C GLU A 170 -29.49 4.51 6.68
N LEU A 171 -28.40 5.15 7.11
CA LEU A 171 -27.81 4.95 8.43
C LEU A 171 -28.84 5.53 9.41
N HIS A 172 -29.79 4.70 9.82
CA HIS A 172 -30.57 4.97 11.00
C HIS A 172 -29.56 5.19 12.12
N ASP A 173 -29.51 6.42 12.64
CA ASP A 173 -28.74 6.79 13.82
C ASP A 173 -29.28 5.98 15.01
N ILE A 174 -28.88 4.72 15.10
CA ILE A 174 -29.14 3.87 16.24
C ILE A 174 -28.28 4.45 17.36
N THR A 175 -28.92 5.24 18.21
CA THR A 175 -28.24 5.80 19.36
C THR A 175 -27.80 4.67 20.30
N ILE A 176 -26.72 4.88 21.06
CA ILE A 176 -26.24 3.91 22.07
C ILE A 176 -27.38 3.47 23.02
N SER A 177 -28.38 4.34 23.23
CA SER A 177 -29.58 4.04 24.00
C SER A 177 -30.47 2.95 23.38
N GLU A 178 -30.62 2.90 22.05
CA GLU A 178 -31.41 1.86 21.36
C GLU A 178 -30.70 0.50 21.37
N LEU A 179 -29.37 0.49 21.20
CA LEU A 179 -28.56 -0.72 21.38
C LEU A 179 -28.67 -1.28 22.80
N LEU A 180 -28.68 -0.41 23.82
CA LEU A 180 -28.84 -0.82 25.21
C LEU A 180 -30.26 -1.30 25.54
N LEU A 181 -31.29 -0.74 24.90
CA LEU A 181 -32.67 -1.23 25.04
C LEU A 181 -32.83 -2.62 24.42
N SER A 182 -32.27 -2.84 23.21
CA SER A 182 -32.31 -4.15 22.55
C SER A 182 -31.55 -5.22 23.34
N LEU A 183 -30.42 -4.86 23.96
CA LEU A 183 -29.67 -5.76 24.86
C LEU A 183 -30.41 -6.05 26.17
N ALA A 184 -31.16 -5.09 26.70
CA ALA A 184 -31.96 -5.30 27.91
C ALA A 184 -33.15 -6.24 27.65
N GLU A 185 -33.82 -6.09 26.50
CA GLU A 185 -34.95 -6.94 26.09
C GLU A 185 -34.53 -8.41 25.92
N GLU A 186 -33.34 -8.68 25.41
CA GLU A 186 -32.83 -10.06 25.24
C GLU A 186 -32.47 -10.75 26.58
N THR A 187 -32.27 -9.99 27.66
CA THR A 187 -31.91 -10.57 28.97
C THR A 187 -33.09 -10.95 29.87
N GLU A 188 -34.32 -10.55 29.53
CA GLU A 188 -35.51 -10.93 30.31
C GLU A 188 -36.11 -12.29 29.91
N GLU A 189 -35.65 -12.92 28.82
CA GLU A 189 -36.20 -14.20 28.35
C GLU A 189 -35.55 -15.45 28.98
N TYR A 190 -34.48 -15.28 29.78
CA TYR A 190 -33.97 -16.37 30.64
C TYR A 190 -34.75 -16.42 31.96
N ASN A 191 -36.01 -16.84 31.85
CA ASN A 191 -36.79 -17.24 33.01
C ASN A 191 -36.19 -18.54 33.58
N ILE A 192 -35.51 -18.39 34.72
CA ILE A 192 -34.94 -19.46 35.53
C ILE A 192 -36.10 -20.20 36.20
N SER A 193 -36.75 -21.11 35.48
CA SER A 193 -37.75 -22.01 36.05
C SER A 193 -37.35 -23.49 36.10
N ASP A 194 -36.19 -23.88 35.55
CA ASP A 194 -35.73 -25.29 35.54
C ASP A 194 -34.44 -25.52 36.33
N VAL A 195 -34.42 -25.07 37.59
CA VAL A 195 -33.52 -25.65 38.61
C VAL A 195 -34.36 -26.15 39.77
N SER A 196 -35.03 -27.29 39.57
CA SER A 196 -35.54 -28.11 40.66
C SER A 196 -34.40 -28.98 41.22
N LEU A 197 -34.16 -28.82 42.52
CA LEU A 197 -33.30 -29.64 43.38
C LEU A 197 -33.62 -31.15 43.28
#